data_AF-A0ABD5SF50-F1
#
_entry.id   AF-A0ABD5SF50-F1
#
_cell.length_a   1.000
_cell.length_b   1.000
_cell.length_c   1.000
_cell.angle_alpha   90.00
_cell.angle_beta   90.00
_cell.angle_gamma   90.00
#
_symmetry.space_group_name_H-M   'P 1'
#
loop_
_entity.id
_entity.type
_entity.pdbx_description
1 polymer ?
#
loop_
_entity_poly.entity_id
_entity_poly.type
_entity_poly.pdbx_seq_one_letter_code
_entity_poly.pdbx_strand_id
1 'polypeptide(L)'
;MHHPGPPRFMSTGETTQLAPRDPDPGGSYEWRVVTAPPDSDATVGETPVTEFTPDVPGRYRIGLAAPDGDHALTIRAFPAAYEGVDVAGGSGEA
;
A
#
# COMPACT_ATOMS: atom_id res chain seq x y z
N MET A 1 13.94 14.97 0.70
CA MET A 1 13.73 13.56 0.31
C MET A 1 12.35 13.16 0.80
N HIS A 2 11.31 13.34 -0.02
CA HIS A 2 9.95 12.92 0.31
C HIS A 2 9.79 11.41 0.06
N HIS A 3 10.38 10.60 0.94
CA HIS A 3 10.16 9.16 0.88
C HIS A 3 8.71 8.85 1.32
N PRO A 4 7.99 7.92 0.66
CA PRO A 4 6.57 7.64 0.86
C PRO A 4 6.23 7.01 2.22
N GLY A 5 7.20 6.92 3.12
CA GLY A 5 7.07 6.35 4.45
C GLY A 5 7.74 4.98 4.53
N PRO A 6 8.02 4.53 5.76
CA PRO A 6 8.72 3.27 5.97
C PRO A 6 7.96 2.10 5.31
N PRO A 7 8.64 0.98 5.07
CA PRO A 7 7.99 -0.21 4.56
C PRO A 7 6.74 -0.58 5.38
N ARG A 8 5.68 -0.99 4.68
CA ARG A 8 4.44 -1.46 5.32
C ARG A 8 4.37 -2.99 5.30
N PHE A 9 3.72 -3.55 6.31
CA PHE A 9 3.50 -4.98 6.47
C PHE A 9 1.99 -5.20 6.63
N MET A 10 1.43 -6.13 5.86
CA MET A 10 -0.02 -6.28 5.69
C MET A 10 -0.38 -7.74 5.46
N SER A 11 -1.64 -8.12 5.68
CA SER A 11 -2.17 -9.38 5.20
C SER A 11 -2.69 -9.24 3.75
N THR A 12 -2.68 -10.32 2.97
CA THR A 12 -3.41 -10.35 1.69
C THR A 12 -4.91 -10.06 1.91
N GLY A 13 -5.53 -9.26 1.06
CA GLY A 13 -6.91 -8.83 1.20
C GLY A 13 -7.12 -7.66 2.18
N GLU A 14 -6.11 -7.27 2.95
CA GLU A 14 -6.17 -6.05 3.78
C GLU A 14 -5.98 -4.80 2.91
N THR A 15 -6.90 -3.85 3.01
CA THR A 15 -6.83 -2.60 2.26
C THR A 15 -6.11 -1.51 3.06
N THR A 16 -5.26 -0.73 2.39
CA THR A 16 -4.64 0.46 2.98
C THR A 16 -4.74 1.68 2.09
N GLN A 17 -4.85 2.84 2.72
CA GLN A 17 -4.79 4.11 2.02
C GLN A 17 -3.33 4.51 1.76
N LEU A 18 -3.07 4.89 0.51
CA LEU A 18 -1.85 5.54 0.04
C LEU A 18 -2.13 7.03 -0.16
N ALA A 19 -1.18 7.85 0.27
CA ALA A 19 -1.19 9.29 0.09
C ALA A 19 0.27 9.81 0.10
N PRO A 20 0.61 10.82 -0.73
CA PRO A 20 1.90 11.49 -0.65
C PRO A 20 2.14 12.03 0.76
N ARG A 21 3.38 11.95 1.24
CA ARG A 21 3.75 12.53 2.53
C ARG A 21 4.18 13.98 2.35
N ASP A 22 3.43 14.88 2.99
CA ASP A 22 3.64 16.33 2.90
C ASP A 22 3.57 16.85 1.45
N PRO A 23 2.40 16.70 0.77
CA PRO A 23 2.25 17.14 -0.61
C PRO A 23 2.27 18.66 -0.73
N ASP A 24 2.98 19.17 -1.74
CA ASP A 24 2.70 20.47 -2.32
C ASP A 24 1.25 20.49 -2.86
N PRO A 25 0.38 21.42 -2.40
CA PRO A 25 -1.01 21.52 -2.85
C PRO A 25 -1.17 21.81 -4.35
N GLY A 26 -0.14 22.34 -5.02
CA GLY A 26 -0.12 22.55 -6.48
C GLY A 26 0.51 21.40 -7.27
N GLY A 27 1.04 20.37 -6.60
CA GLY A 27 1.74 19.26 -7.22
C GLY A 27 0.80 18.20 -7.84
N SER A 28 1.31 17.48 -8.84
CA SER A 28 0.66 16.29 -9.40
C SER A 28 1.33 15.03 -8.86
N TYR A 29 0.51 14.02 -8.54
CA TYR A 29 0.96 12.79 -7.89
C TYR A 29 0.27 11.58 -8.51
N GLU A 30 1.07 10.61 -8.96
CA GLU A 30 0.57 9.42 -9.62
C GLU A 30 1.19 8.17 -9.00
N TRP A 31 0.33 7.21 -8.65
CA TRP A 31 0.74 5.93 -8.11
C TRP A 31 0.86 4.89 -9.21
N ARG A 32 1.79 3.95 -9.05
CA ARG A 32 1.92 2.79 -9.94
C ARG A 32 2.44 1.56 -9.21
N VAL A 33 1.99 0.38 -9.63
CA VAL A 33 2.63 -0.87 -9.20
C VAL A 33 3.90 -1.05 -10.04
N VAL A 34 5.07 -0.95 -9.40
CA VAL A 34 6.37 -1.08 -10.09
C VAL A 34 6.80 -2.54 -10.17
N THR A 35 6.59 -3.29 -9.09
CA THR A 35 6.79 -4.74 -9.04
C THR A 35 5.75 -5.36 -8.12
N ALA A 36 5.20 -6.50 -8.53
CA ALA A 36 4.30 -7.34 -7.75
C ALA A 36 4.84 -8.78 -7.69
N PRO A 37 4.39 -9.60 -6.72
CA PRO A 37 4.63 -11.04 -6.73
C PRO A 37 4.10 -11.70 -8.02
N PRO A 38 4.65 -12.84 -8.45
CA PRO A 38 4.02 -13.67 -9.47
C PRO A 38 2.56 -13.98 -9.12
N ASP A 39 1.71 -14.10 -10.13
CA ASP A 39 0.27 -14.41 -10.00
C ASP A 39 -0.57 -13.34 -9.29
N SER A 40 0.00 -12.16 -9.03
CA SER A 40 -0.72 -11.00 -8.55
C SER A 40 -1.32 -10.18 -9.70
N ASP A 41 -2.58 -9.80 -9.56
CA ASP A 41 -3.33 -8.89 -10.43
C ASP A 41 -3.60 -7.54 -9.73
N ALA A 42 -2.92 -7.26 -8.60
CA ALA A 42 -3.15 -6.07 -7.79
C ALA A 42 -2.87 -4.78 -8.58
N THR A 43 -3.84 -3.87 -8.56
CA THR A 43 -3.73 -2.51 -9.12
C THR A 43 -3.66 -1.47 -8.01
N VAL A 44 -3.29 -0.25 -8.38
CA VAL A 44 -3.40 0.94 -7.51
C VAL A 44 -4.25 1.98 -8.24
N GLY A 45 -5.04 2.75 -7.50
CA GLY A 45 -5.90 3.74 -8.13
C GLY A 45 -5.13 4.95 -8.67
N GLU A 46 -5.84 5.75 -9.46
CA GLU A 46 -5.29 6.83 -10.29
C GLU A 46 -5.25 8.19 -9.55
N THR A 47 -5.85 8.27 -8.36
CA THR A 47 -5.93 9.50 -7.56
C THR A 47 -4.74 9.63 -6.61
N PRO A 48 -4.31 10.86 -6.26
CA PRO A 48 -3.24 11.08 -5.28
C PRO A 48 -3.48 10.40 -3.93
N VAL A 49 -4.73 10.40 -3.48
CA VAL A 49 -5.18 9.61 -2.32
C VAL A 49 -5.97 8.43 -2.85
N THR A 50 -5.49 7.21 -2.61
CA THR A 50 -6.08 6.00 -3.17
C THR A 50 -5.88 4.81 -2.25
N GLU A 51 -6.51 3.69 -2.58
CA GLU A 51 -6.40 2.44 -1.86
C GLU A 51 -5.50 1.45 -2.59
N PHE A 52 -4.85 0.58 -1.82
CA PHE A 52 -4.12 -0.56 -2.32
C PHE A 52 -4.42 -1.79 -1.46
N THR A 53 -4.66 -2.91 -2.13
CA THR A 53 -4.94 -4.20 -1.50
C THR A 53 -4.03 -5.25 -2.15
N PRO A 54 -3.06 -5.82 -1.41
CA PRO A 54 -2.29 -6.93 -1.93
C PRO A 54 -3.17 -8.18 -2.01
N ASP A 55 -3.13 -8.88 -3.13
CA ASP A 55 -3.93 -10.08 -3.40
C ASP A 55 -3.15 -11.39 -3.17
N VAL A 56 -1.82 -11.36 -3.30
CA VAL A 56 -0.93 -12.51 -3.18
C VAL A 56 0.17 -12.24 -2.14
N PRO A 57 0.58 -13.23 -1.33
CA PRO A 57 1.67 -13.03 -0.39
C PRO A 57 2.98 -12.72 -1.11
N GLY A 58 3.72 -11.75 -0.63
CA GLY A 58 5.00 -11.38 -1.23
C GLY A 58 5.35 -9.91 -1.06
N ARG A 59 6.30 -9.46 -1.88
CA ARG A 59 6.79 -8.08 -1.85
C ARG A 59 6.23 -7.30 -3.03
N TYR A 60 5.54 -6.21 -2.73
CA TYR A 60 5.12 -5.20 -3.67
C TYR A 60 6.02 -3.98 -3.57
N ARG A 61 6.28 -3.33 -4.71
CA ARG A 61 6.91 -2.02 -4.77
C ARG A 61 5.96 -1.06 -5.47
N ILE A 62 5.43 -0.11 -4.72
CA ILE A 62 4.50 0.91 -5.22
C ILE A 62 5.30 2.18 -5.46
N GLY A 63 5.31 2.66 -6.70
CA GLY A 63 5.96 3.89 -7.10
C GLY A 63 5.04 5.10 -6.95
N LEU A 64 5.62 6.24 -6.59
CA LEU A 64 4.98 7.54 -6.58
C LEU A 64 5.78 8.49 -7.48
N ALA A 65 5.21 8.92 -8.60
CA ALA A 65 5.73 10.04 -9.36
C ALA A 65 5.27 11.34 -8.69
N ALA A 66 6.20 12.19 -8.28
CA ALA A 66 5.94 13.48 -7.64
C ALA A 66 6.78 14.59 -8.30
N PRO A 67 6.48 15.88 -8.07
CA PRO A 67 7.24 16.98 -8.68
C PRO A 67 8.73 17.00 -8.28
N ASP A 68 9.08 16.42 -7.13
CA ASP A 68 10.46 16.31 -6.65
C ASP A 68 11.17 15.02 -7.09
N GLY A 69 10.48 14.15 -7.83
CA GLY A 69 11.03 12.93 -8.42
C GLY A 69 10.19 11.67 -8.18
N ASP A 70 10.72 10.52 -8.62
CA ASP A 70 10.15 9.20 -8.35
C ASP A 70 10.54 8.70 -6.97
N HIS A 71 9.55 8.23 -6.22
CA HIS A 71 9.75 7.54 -4.94
C HIS A 71 9.12 6.15 -4.95
N ALA A 72 9.50 5.31 -3.98
CA ALA A 72 8.98 3.95 -3.88
C ALA A 72 8.65 3.56 -2.43
N LEU A 73 7.45 3.01 -2.24
CA LEU A 73 7.01 2.36 -1.02
C LEU A 73 7.15 0.84 -1.19
N THR A 74 7.77 0.19 -0.22
CA THR A 74 7.77 -1.28 -0.16
C THR A 74 6.62 -1.74 0.73
N ILE A 75 5.80 -2.65 0.21
CA ILE A 75 4.76 -3.33 0.98
C ILE A 75 5.10 -4.82 1.00
N ARG A 76 5.10 -5.42 2.19
CA ARG A 76 5.27 -6.87 2.35
C ARG A 76 3.96 -7.47 2.84
N ALA A 77 3.32 -8.20 1.93
CA ALA A 77 2.09 -8.94 2.20
C ALA A 77 2.43 -10.33 2.72
N PHE A 78 1.75 -10.73 3.79
CA PHE A 78 1.77 -12.08 4.32
C PHE A 78 0.45 -12.78 3.98
N PRO A 79 0.42 -14.12 3.95
CA PRO A 79 -0.84 -14.83 3.86
C PRO A 79 -1.77 -14.33 4.95
N ALA A 80 -3.00 -13.96 4.57
CA ALA A 80 -4.05 -13.83 5.56
C ALA A 80 -4.18 -15.18 6.24
N ALA A 81 -3.68 -15.31 7.46
CA ALA A 81 -4.19 -16.34 8.34
C ALA A 81 -5.66 -15.97 8.53
N TYR A 82 -6.61 -16.73 7.96
CA TYR A 82 -7.94 -17.07 8.50
C TYR A 82 -8.83 -17.73 7.41
N GLU A 83 -8.63 -19.03 7.16
CA GLU A 83 -9.80 -19.89 7.00
C GLU A 83 -10.40 -20.10 8.41
N GLY A 84 -11.48 -19.39 8.74
CA GLY A 84 -12.41 -19.83 9.79
C GLY A 84 -12.25 -19.30 11.23
N VAL A 85 -11.89 -18.02 11.45
CA VAL A 85 -12.20 -17.40 12.76
C VAL A 85 -13.05 -16.15 12.59
N ASP A 86 -14.22 -16.15 13.22
CA ASP A 86 -15.00 -14.96 13.49
C ASP A 86 -14.23 -14.08 14.48
N VAL A 87 -13.53 -13.05 14.01
CA VAL A 87 -12.89 -12.07 14.89
C VAL A 87 -13.94 -11.04 15.30
N ALA A 88 -14.67 -11.34 16.37
CA ALA A 88 -15.28 -10.31 17.20
C ALA A 88 -14.14 -9.53 17.88
N GLY A 89 -13.65 -8.48 17.22
CA GLY A 89 -12.60 -7.61 17.74
C GLY A 89 -13.07 -6.83 18.98
N GLY A 90 -12.81 -7.37 20.16
CA GLY A 90 -12.86 -6.64 21.42
C GLY A 90 -11.73 -5.61 21.46
N SER A 91 -12.08 -4.34 21.56
CA SER A 91 -11.17 -3.23 21.85
C SER A 91 -10.47 -3.46 23.19
N GLY A 92 -9.16 -3.66 23.16
CA GLY A 92 -8.30 -3.66 24.34
C GLY A 92 -8.15 -2.24 24.89
N GLU A 93 -8.50 -2.10 26.16
CA GLU A 93 -8.36 -0.91 26.99
C GLU A 93 -6.93 -0.79 27.53
N ALA A 94 -6.46 0.45 27.73
CA ALA A 94 -5.31 0.77 28.57
C ALA A 94 -5.61 2.04 29.37
#